data_AF-A0A066X509-F1
#
_entry.id   AF-A0A066X509-F1
#
_cell.length_a   1.000
_cell.length_b   1.000
_cell.length_c   1.000
_cell.angle_alpha   90.00
_cell.angle_beta   90.00
_cell.angle_gamma   90.00
#
_symmetry.space_group_name_H-M   'P 1'
#
loop_
_entity.id
_entity.type
_entity.pdbx_description
1 polymer ?
#
loop_
_entity_poly.entity_id
_entity_poly.type
_entity_poly.pdbx_seq_one_letter_code
_entity_poly.pdbx_strand_id
1 'polypeptide(L)' 'AEAGLAFLPGLVVLGHDWYFIAITRDKDGLTRQWSKVLIGTTETTAGIYSLIAVLQTLARWVEDDFHPWYRKSILGVD' A
#
# COMPACT_ATOMS: atom_id res chain seq x y z
N ALA A 1 13.59 -6.80 -7.12
CA ALA A 1 13.46 -7.20 -5.71
C ALA A 1 13.45 -8.72 -5.69
N GLU A 2 14.41 -9.36 -5.01
CA GLU A 2 14.47 -10.83 -4.92
C GLU A 2 13.81 -11.35 -3.62
N ALA A 3 12.77 -10.64 -3.19
CA ALA A 3 11.72 -11.14 -2.32
C ALA A 3 10.42 -10.82 -3.06
N GLY A 4 9.55 -11.82 -3.27
CA GLY A 4 8.46 -11.82 -4.26
C GLY A 4 7.32 -10.79 -4.09
N LEU A 5 7.53 -9.68 -3.38
CA LEU A 5 6.58 -8.58 -3.24
C LEU A 5 7.18 -7.28 -3.76
N ALA A 6 6.44 -6.57 -4.63
CA ALA A 6 6.94 -5.36 -5.29
C ALA A 6 7.16 -4.18 -4.33
N PHE A 7 6.27 -4.00 -3.36
CA PHE A 7 6.33 -2.93 -2.35
C PHE A 7 5.48 -3.29 -1.13
N LEU A 8 5.69 -2.57 -0.02
CA LEU A 8 4.77 -2.53 1.11
C LEU A 8 4.00 -1.20 1.08
N PRO A 9 2.66 -1.23 1.04
CA PRO A 9 1.85 -0.01 1.05
C PRO A 9 1.81 0.60 2.44
N GLY A 10 1.65 1.92 2.49
CA GLY A 10 1.27 2.65 3.69
C GLY A 10 0.22 3.70 3.36
N LEU A 11 -0.70 3.93 4.31
CA LEU A 11 -1.68 5.01 4.25
C LEU A 11 -1.36 6.01 5.35
N VAL A 12 -1.27 7.29 4.98
CA VAL A 12 -1.00 8.39 5.90
C VAL A 12 -2.20 9.33 5.87
N VAL A 13 -2.85 9.50 7.03
CA VAL A 13 -4.01 10.39 7.19
C VAL A 13 -3.56 11.67 7.88
N LEU A 14 -3.75 12.81 7.24
CA LEU A 14 -3.39 14.13 7.77
C LEU A 14 -4.57 15.09 7.60
N GLY A 15 -5.26 15.38 8.70
CA GLY A 15 -6.52 16.11 8.64
C GLY A 15 -7.53 15.36 7.79
N HIS A 16 -8.03 16.01 6.74
CA HIS A 16 -8.97 15.40 5.82
C HIS A 16 -8.32 14.66 4.65
N ASP A 17 -7.04 14.89 4.40
CA ASP A 17 -6.30 14.31 3.28
C ASP A 17 -5.72 12.94 3.63
N TRP A 18 -5.79 12.02 2.67
CA TRP A 18 -5.16 10.72 2.77
C TRP A 18 -4.12 10.57 1.68
N TYR A 19 -2.97 10.06 2.06
CA TYR A 19 -1.83 9.85 1.19
C TYR A 19 -1.43 8.39 1.15
N PHE A 20 -1.12 7.90 -0.03
CA PHE A 20 -0.46 6.62 -0.23
C PHE A 20 1.06 6.80 -0.23
N ILE A 21 1.76 5.89 0.44
CA ILE A 21 3.21 5.73 0.34
C ILE A 21 3.51 4.28 -0.03
N ALA A 22 4.64 4.08 -0.72
CA ALA A 22 5.17 2.76 -1.00
C ALA A 22 6.55 2.62 -0.39
N ILE A 23 6.82 1.48 0.23
CA ILE A 23 8.14 1.13 0.75
C ILE A 23 8.65 -0.01 -0.11
N THR A 24 9.78 0.20 -0.79
CA THR A 24 10.42 -0.81 -1.63
C THR A 24 11.78 -1.18 -1.06
N ARG A 25 12.22 -2.41 -1.31
CA ARG A 25 13.60 -2.82 -1.07
C ARG A 25 14.29 -3.05 -2.40
N ASP A 26 15.40 -2.36 -2.64
CA ASP A 26 16.17 -2.55 -3.85
C ASP A 26 17.00 -3.86 -3.81
N LYS A 27 17.66 -4.17 -4.92
CA LYS A 27 18.47 -5.39 -5.07
C LYS A 27 19.67 -5.44 -4.11
N ASP A 28 20.11 -4.28 -3.61
CA ASP A 28 21.26 -4.16 -2.71
C ASP A 28 20.80 -4.16 -1.23
N GLY A 29 19.51 -4.42 -0.98
CA GLY A 29 18.91 -4.52 0.34
C GLY A 29 18.51 -3.19 0.96
N LEU A 30 18.69 -2.07 0.25
CA LEU A 30 18.37 -0.74 0.77
C LEU A 30 16.86 -0.52 0.72
N THR A 31 16.32 -0.03 1.84
CA THR A 31 14.90 0.30 1.96
C THR A 31 14.69 1.75 1.50
N ARG A 32 13.81 1.94 0.53
CA ARG A 32 13.40 3.25 0.02
C ARG A 32 11.92 3.47 0.27
N GLN A 33 11.60 4.64 0.81
CA GLN A 33 10.23 5.12 0.94
C GLN A 33 9.95 6.11 -0.18
N TRP A 34 8.89 5.83 -0.94
CA TRP A 34 8.41 6.72 -2.00
C TRP A 34 7.38 7.70 -1.45
N SER A 35 7.37 8.90 -2.04
CA SER A 35 6.65 10.08 -1.58
C SER A 35 5.13 9.89 -1.46
N LYS A 36 4.51 10.75 -0.64
CA LYS A 36 3.07 10.84 -0.36
C LYS A 36 2.28 11.25 -1.60
N VAL A 37 1.63 10.29 -2.25
CA VAL A 37 0.63 10.54 -3.31
C VAL A 37 -0.71 10.81 -2.65
N LEU A 38 -1.31 11.98 -2.84
CA LEU A 38 -2.68 12.25 -2.37
C LEU A 38 -3.64 11.32 -3.10
N ILE A 39 -4.41 10.53 -2.35
CA ILE A 39 -5.36 9.55 -2.89
C ILE A 39 -6.82 9.97 -2.71
N GLY A 40 -7.07 10.97 -1.86
CA GLY A 40 -8.38 11.56 -1.68
C GLY A 40 -8.48 12.37 -0.40
N THR A 41 -9.66 12.94 -0.20
CA THR A 41 -9.99 13.77 0.96
C THR A 41 -11.40 13.46 1.44
N THR A 42 -11.65 13.70 2.73
CA THR A 42 -12.99 13.58 3.32
C THR A 42 -13.80 14.89 3.24
N GLU A 43 -13.24 15.98 2.70
CA GLU A 43 -13.90 17.29 2.61
C GLU A 43 -14.93 17.37 1.47
N THR A 44 -14.83 16.49 0.48
CA THR A 44 -15.70 16.53 -0.69
C THR A 44 -16.22 15.15 -1.01
N THR A 45 -17.46 15.07 -1.51
CA THR A 45 -18.07 13.81 -1.95
C THR A 45 -17.22 13.11 -3.00
N ALA A 46 -16.66 13.84 -3.97
CA ALA A 46 -15.76 13.29 -4.97
C ALA A 46 -14.47 12.72 -4.34
N GLY A 47 -13.89 13.44 -3.37
CA GLY A 47 -12.73 12.98 -2.61
C GLY A 47 -13.02 11.67 -1.85
N ILE A 48 -14.19 11.57 -1.22
CA ILE A 48 -14.62 10.35 -0.51
C ILE A 48 -14.75 9.18 -1.48
N TYR A 49 -15.35 9.37 -2.65
CA TYR A 49 -15.43 8.32 -3.67
C TYR A 49 -14.05 7.87 -4.16
N SER A 50 -13.11 8.81 -4.34
CA SER A 50 -11.72 8.47 -4.67
C SER A 50 -11.06 7.64 -3.56
N LEU A 51 -11.27 7.99 -2.28
CA LEU A 51 -10.77 7.19 -1.15
C LEU A 51 -11.32 5.77 -1.18
N ILE A 52 -12.63 5.62 -1.34
CA ILE A 52 -13.28 4.30 -1.38
C ILE A 52 -12.70 3.45 -2.51
N ALA A 53 -12.56 4.02 -3.72
CA ALA A 53 -12.02 3.30 -4.87
C ALA A 53 -10.56 2.84 -4.66
N VAL A 54 -9.73 3.69 -4.07
CA VAL A 54 -8.33 3.35 -3.75
C VAL A 54 -8.27 2.28 -2.66
N LEU A 55 -9.05 2.41 -1.59
CA LEU A 55 -9.10 1.42 -0.50
C LEU A 55 -9.57 0.06 -0.98
N GLN A 56 -10.59 0.00 -1.84
CA GLN A 56 -11.04 -1.26 -2.46
C GLN A 56 -9.97 -1.89 -3.35
N THR A 57 -9.19 -1.07 -4.05
CA THR A 57 -8.07 -1.55 -4.86
C THR A 57 -6.96 -2.10 -3.99
N LEU A 58 -6.61 -1.42 -2.89
CA LEU A 58 -5.61 -1.91 -1.94
C LEU A 58 -6.08 -3.17 -1.21
N ALA A 59 -7.37 -3.28 -0.86
CA ALA A 59 -7.92 -4.46 -0.23
C ALA A 59 -7.75 -5.70 -1.12
N ARG A 60 -8.08 -5.59 -2.41
CA ARG A 60 -7.84 -6.65 -3.40
C ARG A 60 -6.36 -7.00 -3.50
N TRP A 61 -5.49 -6.01 -3.62
CA TRP A 61 -4.04 -6.25 -3.64
C TRP A 61 -3.53 -6.95 -2.37
N VAL A 62 -4.11 -6.62 -1.20
CA VAL A 62 -3.78 -7.30 0.05
C VAL A 62 -4.14 -8.78 -0.01
N GLU A 63 -5.32 -9.11 -0.54
CA GLU A 63 -5.80 -10.48 -0.68
C GLU A 63 -5.02 -11.27 -1.74
N ASP A 64 -4.76 -10.66 -2.90
CA ASP A 64 -4.20 -11.31 -4.08
C ASP A 64 -2.67 -11.44 -4.01
N ASP A 65 -1.97 -10.43 -3.48
CA ASP A 65 -0.51 -10.34 -3.52
C ASP A 65 0.13 -10.42 -2.13
N PHE A 66 -0.27 -9.54 -1.21
CA PHE A 66 0.40 -9.42 0.09
C PHE A 66 0.17 -10.64 0.97
N HIS A 67 -1.07 -11.09 1.09
CA HIS A 67 -1.43 -12.17 2.01
C HIS A 67 -0.74 -13.50 1.64
N PRO A 68 -0.75 -13.96 0.37
CA PRO A 68 0.03 -15.13 -0.04
C PRO A 68 1.53 -14.97 0.22
N TRP A 69 2.08 -13.78 -0.10
CA TRP A 69 3.48 -13.50 0.16
C TRP A 69 3.82 -13.55 1.66
N TYR A 70 2.95 -12.97 2.51
CA TYR A 70 3.14 -12.90 3.96
C TYR A 70 3.07 -14.28 4.61
N ARG A 71 2.07 -15.09 4.22
CA ARG A 71 1.93 -16.48 4.67
C ARG A 71 3.21 -17.28 4.39
N LYS A 72 3.67 -17.26 3.16
CA LYS A 72 4.86 -17.98 2.72
C LYS A 72 6.16 -17.44 3.33
N SER A 73 6.35 -16.12 3.28
CA SER A 73 7.66 -15.50 3.52
C SER A 73 7.89 -15.11 4.97
N ILE A 74 6.83 -14.84 5.73
CA ILE A 74 6.93 -14.38 7.12
C ILE A 74 6.41 -15.44 8.09
N LEU A 75 5.25 -16.04 7.80
CA LEU A 75 4.66 -17.04 8.70
C LEU A 75 5.18 -18.47 8.45
N GLY A 76 5.78 -18.73 7.29
CA GLY A 76 6.28 -20.06 6.92
C GLY A 76 5.17 -21.10 6.74
N VAL A 77 3.96 -20.66 6.40
CA VAL A 77 2.80 -21.52 6.13
C VAL A 77 2.33 -21.31 4.70
N ASP A 78 2.01 -22.41 4.01
CA ASP A 78 1.37 -22.37 2.70
C ASP A 78 -0.16 -22.21 2.85
#